data_AF-A0A967C7C5-F1
#
_entry.id   AF-A0A967C7C5-F1
#
_cell.length_a   1.000
_cell.length_b   1.000
_cell.length_c   1.000
_cell.angle_alpha   90.00
_cell.angle_beta   90.00
_cell.angle_gamma   90.00
#
_symmetry.space_group_name_H-M   'P 1'
#
loop_
_entity.id
_entity.type
_entity.pdbx_description
1 polymer ?
#
loop_
_entity_poly.entity_id
_entity_poly.type
_entity_poly.pdbx_seq_one_letter_code
_entity_poly.pdbx_strand_id
1 'polypeptide(L)'
;FMAPEILMQRGRPGANSDLFSLAVLIFRILTRHDPLKGKQELQIRCMDEPARRRLYGELPVFIFDPEDDRNRPDPQEHAAALVTWPIYPKALQSLFIQTLGVGMSAPHQRALTGQWMEALSWVLDQRQICPSCGFEHFGAQSNCWYCGQLLGTSVCIRSANGLVMACIDNELHPHHFNRLEAPRLDQPLARVVAHPSDPSLLGLRNLSDQPWRATTAGGQQHAVQPGKTCNLAALHQLDTPWGAVRLEHASSAQPSPGS
;
A
#
# COMPACT_ATOMS: atom_id res chain seq x y z
N PHE A 1 6.32 -11.75 17.27
CA PHE A 1 7.64 -11.22 16.84
C PHE A 1 8.20 -10.45 18.01
N MET A 2 9.47 -10.62 18.34
CA MET A 2 10.05 -9.99 19.53
C MET A 2 11.10 -8.97 19.07
N ALA A 3 11.00 -7.74 19.56
CA ALA A 3 11.99 -6.72 19.24
C ALA A 3 13.37 -7.07 19.86
N PRO A 4 14.49 -6.66 19.24
CA PRO A 4 15.82 -7.03 19.70
C PRO A 4 16.09 -6.68 21.15
N GLU A 5 15.67 -5.49 21.59
CA GLU A 5 15.85 -5.04 22.97
C GLU A 5 15.10 -5.91 23.99
N ILE A 6 13.98 -6.52 23.59
CA ILE A 6 13.20 -7.43 24.44
C ILE A 6 13.86 -8.81 24.46
N LEU A 7 14.28 -9.32 23.31
CA LEU A 7 15.00 -10.59 23.21
C LEU A 7 16.31 -10.57 23.99
N MET A 8 16.98 -9.41 23.99
CA MET A 8 18.22 -9.19 24.71
C MET A 8 18.03 -8.82 26.19
N GLN A 9 16.78 -8.74 26.67
CA GLN A 9 16.43 -8.34 28.04
C GLN A 9 17.00 -6.96 28.43
N ARG A 10 17.11 -6.05 27.46
CA ARG A 10 17.60 -4.67 27.62
C ARG A 10 16.46 -3.64 27.70
N GLY A 11 15.22 -4.08 27.55
CA GLY A 11 14.01 -3.27 27.65
C GLY A 11 12.82 -4.09 28.12
N ARG A 12 11.72 -3.39 28.44
CA ARG A 12 10.42 -4.01 28.75
C ARG A 12 9.47 -3.87 27.56
N PRO A 13 8.55 -4.83 27.34
CA PRO A 13 7.54 -4.71 26.30
C PRO A 13 6.74 -3.41 26.44
N GLY A 14 6.41 -2.80 25.31
CA GLY A 14 5.61 -1.59 25.23
C GLY A 14 5.47 -1.08 23.79
N ALA A 15 5.00 0.15 23.63
CA ALA A 15 4.65 0.70 22.32
C ALA A 15 5.76 0.54 21.27
N ASN A 16 7.02 0.83 21.60
CA ASN A 16 8.11 0.70 20.63
C ASN A 16 8.35 -0.76 20.18
N SER A 17 8.27 -1.74 21.09
CA SER A 17 8.42 -3.16 20.72
C SER A 17 7.24 -3.67 19.90
N ASP A 18 6.06 -3.09 20.09
CA ASP A 18 4.86 -3.40 19.31
C ASP A 18 4.97 -2.83 17.89
N LEU A 19 5.50 -1.60 17.72
CA LEU A 19 5.78 -1.02 16.40
C LEU A 19 6.77 -1.86 15.58
N PHE A 20 7.80 -2.41 16.24
CA PHE A 20 8.69 -3.38 15.59
C PHE A 20 7.92 -4.61 15.11
N SER A 21 7.10 -5.20 15.99
CA SER A 21 6.32 -6.40 15.69
C SER A 21 5.33 -6.17 14.55
N LEU A 22 4.71 -4.98 14.50
CA LEU A 22 3.85 -4.53 13.42
C LEU A 22 4.61 -4.47 12.09
N ALA A 23 5.79 -3.85 12.06
CA ALA A 23 6.60 -3.78 10.84
C ALA A 23 7.01 -5.18 10.35
N VAL A 24 7.41 -6.08 11.24
CA VAL A 24 7.73 -7.47 10.85
C VAL A 24 6.50 -8.19 10.29
N LEU A 25 5.32 -8.00 10.89
CA LEU A 25 4.07 -8.59 10.40
C LEU A 25 3.71 -8.08 9.00
N ILE A 26 3.69 -6.77 8.80
CA ILE A 26 3.38 -6.16 7.49
C ILE A 26 4.41 -6.65 6.46
N PHE A 27 5.70 -6.65 6.79
CA PHE A 27 6.74 -7.12 5.88
C PHE A 27 6.51 -8.57 5.44
N ARG A 28 6.19 -9.48 6.38
CA ARG A 28 5.92 -10.88 6.08
C ARG A 28 4.66 -11.08 5.24
N ILE A 29 3.63 -10.25 5.41
CA ILE A 29 2.41 -10.29 4.59
C ILE A 29 2.74 -9.89 3.15
N LEU A 30 3.44 -8.77 2.98
CA LEU A 30 3.72 -8.19 1.66
C LEU A 30 4.79 -8.95 0.89
N THR A 31 5.86 -9.36 1.55
CA THR A 31 7.02 -9.99 0.89
C THR A 31 7.05 -11.50 0.96
N ARG A 32 6.15 -12.09 1.76
CA ARG A 32 6.11 -13.53 2.08
C ARG A 32 7.43 -14.05 2.68
N HIS A 33 8.26 -13.16 3.23
CA HIS A 33 9.58 -13.49 3.75
C HIS A 33 9.85 -12.85 5.12
N ASP A 34 10.80 -13.40 5.88
CA ASP A 34 11.22 -12.83 7.16
C ASP A 34 12.22 -11.68 6.92
N PRO A 35 12.02 -10.49 7.52
CA PRO A 35 12.86 -9.33 7.27
C PRO A 35 14.30 -9.47 7.75
N LEU A 36 14.63 -10.50 8.53
CA LEU A 36 15.96 -10.73 9.09
C LEU A 36 16.60 -12.04 8.60
N LYS A 37 15.91 -12.82 7.75
CA LYS A 37 16.47 -14.03 7.14
C LYS A 37 17.01 -13.73 5.74
N GLY A 38 18.28 -13.36 5.67
CA GLY A 38 19.04 -13.28 4.43
C GLY A 38 20.27 -14.18 4.49
N LYS A 39 21.35 -13.79 3.81
CA LYS A 39 22.60 -14.57 3.77
C LYS A 39 23.16 -14.98 5.14
N GLN A 40 22.89 -14.22 6.20
CA GLN A 40 23.39 -14.58 7.54
C GLN A 40 22.75 -15.85 8.08
N GLU A 41 21.49 -16.11 7.76
CA GLU A 41 20.88 -17.35 8.21
C GLU A 41 21.49 -18.57 7.49
N LEU A 42 21.87 -18.43 6.21
CA LEU A 42 22.44 -19.55 5.43
C LEU A 42 23.75 -20.06 6.03
N GLN A 43 24.40 -19.27 6.88
CA GLN A 43 25.60 -19.65 7.61
C GLN A 43 25.30 -20.43 8.91
N ILE A 44 24.03 -20.55 9.29
CA ILE A 44 23.56 -21.20 10.52
C ILE A 44 23.16 -22.64 10.20
N ARG A 45 23.93 -23.60 10.70
CA ARG A 45 23.64 -25.04 10.52
C ARG A 45 22.41 -25.51 11.30
N CYS A 46 22.18 -24.94 12.49
CA CYS A 46 21.05 -25.27 13.35
C CYS A 46 20.53 -23.98 13.98
N MET A 47 19.23 -23.68 13.81
CA MET A 47 18.58 -22.50 14.37
C MET A 47 18.23 -22.73 15.86
N ASP A 48 19.26 -22.94 16.66
CA ASP A 48 19.18 -23.07 18.11
C ASP A 48 19.08 -21.70 18.83
N GLU A 49 19.02 -21.70 20.16
CA GLU A 49 18.87 -20.47 20.92
C GLU A 49 20.03 -19.47 20.71
N PRO A 50 21.32 -19.88 20.75
CA PRO A 50 22.43 -18.99 20.40
C PRO A 50 22.30 -18.38 18.99
N ALA A 51 21.97 -19.20 17.98
CA ALA A 51 21.81 -18.72 16.61
C ALA A 51 20.66 -17.72 16.48
N ARG A 52 19.52 -18.03 17.11
CA ARG A 52 18.35 -17.14 17.15
C ARG A 52 18.66 -15.82 17.84
N ARG A 53 19.34 -15.86 18.99
CA ARG A 53 19.75 -14.67 19.74
C ARG A 53 20.70 -13.80 18.92
N ARG A 54 21.62 -14.41 18.17
CA ARG A 54 22.53 -13.68 17.27
C ARG A 54 21.78 -12.98 16.14
N LEU A 55 20.96 -13.73 15.40
CA LEU A 55 20.27 -13.24 14.19
C LEU A 55 19.21 -12.17 14.50
N TYR A 56 18.44 -12.35 15.58
CA TYR A 56 17.31 -11.48 15.91
C TYR A 56 17.59 -10.46 17.01
N GLY A 57 18.70 -10.59 17.75
CA GLY A 57 18.95 -9.81 18.97
C GLY A 57 20.27 -9.06 18.98
N GLU A 58 21.39 -9.78 18.85
CA GLU A 58 22.73 -9.19 19.04
C GLU A 58 23.16 -8.31 17.86
N LEU A 59 22.98 -8.81 16.63
CA LEU A 59 23.35 -8.10 15.40
C LEU A 59 22.27 -8.29 14.32
N PRO A 60 21.01 -7.93 14.58
CA PRO A 60 19.96 -8.01 13.58
C PRO A 60 20.24 -7.02 12.44
N VAL A 61 20.22 -7.53 11.21
CA VAL A 61 20.41 -6.73 10.00
C VAL A 61 19.20 -6.94 9.09
N PHE A 62 18.49 -5.86 8.74
CA PHE A 62 17.39 -5.93 7.79
C PHE A 62 17.88 -6.35 6.41
N ILE A 63 17.20 -7.30 5.78
CA ILE A 63 17.66 -7.86 4.49
C ILE A 63 17.76 -6.79 3.38
N PHE A 64 16.96 -5.72 3.45
CA PHE A 64 17.00 -4.58 2.53
C PHE A 64 17.55 -3.30 3.18
N ASP A 65 18.38 -3.40 4.22
CA ASP A 65 19.05 -2.25 4.82
C ASP A 65 19.92 -1.55 3.77
N PRO A 66 19.73 -0.26 3.43
CA PRO A 66 20.47 0.39 2.35
C PRO A 66 21.97 0.50 2.61
N GLU A 67 22.40 0.55 3.87
CA GLU A 67 23.79 0.82 4.28
C GLU A 67 24.54 -0.45 4.73
N ASP A 68 23.83 -1.55 5.01
CA ASP A 68 24.42 -2.83 5.44
C ASP A 68 23.97 -3.99 4.53
N ASP A 69 24.90 -4.52 3.73
CA ASP A 69 24.62 -5.59 2.77
C ASP A 69 24.94 -7.01 3.28
N ARG A 70 25.42 -7.14 4.53
CA ARG A 70 25.87 -8.42 5.09
C ARG A 70 24.76 -9.47 5.18
N ASN A 71 23.50 -9.02 5.24
CA ASN A 71 22.33 -9.89 5.31
C ASN A 71 21.39 -9.75 4.11
N ARG A 72 21.89 -9.34 2.93
CA ARG A 72 21.05 -9.30 1.72
C ARG A 72 20.36 -10.65 1.45
N PRO A 73 19.17 -10.66 0.81
CA PRO A 73 18.57 -11.89 0.33
C PRO A 73 19.53 -12.60 -0.63
N ASP A 74 19.48 -13.93 -0.61
CA ASP A 74 20.20 -14.74 -1.58
C ASP A 74 19.29 -14.95 -2.81
N PRO A 75 19.76 -14.77 -4.04
CA PRO A 75 18.93 -14.91 -5.23
C PRO A 75 18.30 -16.29 -5.43
N GLN A 76 18.94 -17.35 -4.93
CA GLN A 76 18.45 -18.73 -5.07
C GLN A 76 17.50 -19.09 -3.92
N GLU A 77 17.89 -18.78 -2.69
CA GLU A 77 17.13 -19.18 -1.50
C GLU A 77 15.99 -18.21 -1.14
N HIS A 78 16.15 -16.93 -1.51
CA HIS A 78 15.29 -15.83 -1.05
C HIS A 78 14.62 -15.06 -2.20
N ALA A 79 14.38 -15.72 -3.33
CA ALA A 79 13.80 -15.12 -4.54
C ALA A 79 12.47 -14.38 -4.29
N ALA A 80 11.61 -14.89 -3.40
CA ALA A 80 10.31 -14.28 -3.11
C ALA A 80 10.45 -12.83 -2.59
N ALA A 81 11.38 -12.57 -1.68
CA ALA A 81 11.63 -11.23 -1.15
C ALA A 81 12.14 -10.29 -2.27
N LEU A 82 13.03 -10.79 -3.13
CA LEU A 82 13.62 -10.02 -4.22
C LEU A 82 12.61 -9.63 -5.30
N VAL A 83 11.64 -10.51 -5.58
CA VAL A 83 10.56 -10.25 -6.53
C VAL A 83 9.52 -9.28 -5.93
N THR A 84 9.15 -9.47 -4.67
CA THR A 84 8.03 -8.73 -4.06
C THR A 84 8.42 -7.32 -3.59
N TRP A 85 9.63 -7.14 -3.04
CA TRP A 85 10.10 -5.84 -2.56
C TRP A 85 9.97 -4.69 -3.57
N PRO A 86 10.41 -4.82 -4.84
CA PRO A 86 10.31 -3.74 -5.83
C PRO A 86 8.90 -3.45 -6.32
N ILE A 87 7.91 -4.30 -6.01
CA ILE A 87 6.50 -4.07 -6.38
C ILE A 87 5.96 -2.85 -5.62
N TYR A 88 6.36 -2.68 -4.36
CA TYR A 88 5.81 -1.65 -3.48
C TYR A 88 6.51 -0.30 -3.67
N PRO A 89 5.79 0.83 -3.60
CA PRO A 89 6.38 2.16 -3.72
C PRO A 89 7.45 2.48 -2.67
N LYS A 90 8.37 3.38 -3.03
CA LYS A 90 9.47 3.83 -2.16
C LYS A 90 8.99 4.41 -0.82
N ALA A 91 7.86 5.12 -0.80
CA ALA A 91 7.30 5.65 0.44
C ALA A 91 7.01 4.56 1.48
N LEU A 92 6.46 3.41 1.05
CA LEU A 92 6.21 2.27 1.94
C LEU A 92 7.52 1.54 2.30
N GLN A 93 8.43 1.38 1.34
CA GLN A 93 9.77 0.81 1.58
C GLN A 93 10.53 1.59 2.66
N SER A 94 10.44 2.92 2.65
CA SER A 94 11.11 3.79 3.64
C SER A 94 10.64 3.55 5.07
N LEU A 95 9.38 3.18 5.31
CA LEU A 95 8.90 2.86 6.66
C LEU A 95 9.53 1.57 7.21
N PHE A 96 9.78 0.59 6.34
CA PHE A 96 10.51 -0.62 6.71
C PHE A 96 11.98 -0.32 6.98
N ILE A 97 12.63 0.47 6.12
CA ILE A 97 14.02 0.89 6.31
C ILE A 97 14.17 1.69 7.62
N GLN A 98 13.22 2.60 7.91
CA GLN A 98 13.19 3.35 9.16
C GLN A 98 13.03 2.40 10.37
N THR A 99 12.08 1.48 10.33
CA THR A 99 11.72 0.66 11.51
C THR A 99 12.69 -0.50 11.75
N LEU A 100 13.14 -1.14 10.67
CA LEU A 100 13.97 -2.35 10.67
C LEU A 100 15.45 -2.07 10.38
N GLY A 101 15.80 -0.88 9.89
CA GLY A 101 17.18 -0.38 9.85
C GLY A 101 17.48 0.39 11.13
N VAL A 102 17.49 1.73 11.06
CA VAL A 102 17.84 2.60 12.22
C VAL A 102 16.99 2.34 13.48
N GLY A 103 15.70 2.04 13.30
CA GLY A 103 14.77 1.72 14.38
C GLY A 103 15.08 0.42 15.13
N MET A 104 15.97 -0.42 14.57
CA MET A 104 16.47 -1.63 15.23
C MET A 104 17.32 -1.28 16.46
N SER A 105 18.20 -0.27 16.35
CA SER A 105 19.05 0.22 17.45
C SER A 105 18.46 1.43 18.17
N ALA A 106 17.56 2.18 17.54
CA ALA A 106 16.91 3.36 18.11
C ALA A 106 15.37 3.19 18.13
N PRO A 107 14.79 2.52 19.16
CA PRO A 107 13.36 2.18 19.17
C PRO A 107 12.40 3.36 19.04
N HIS A 108 12.80 4.57 19.46
CA HIS A 108 12.01 5.79 19.35
C HIS A 108 11.92 6.36 17.92
N GLN A 109 12.74 5.88 16.99
CA GLN A 109 12.71 6.28 15.59
C GLN A 109 11.85 5.36 14.72
N ARG A 110 11.22 4.32 15.29
CA ARG A 110 10.37 3.39 14.54
C ARG A 110 9.15 4.12 13.98
N ALA A 111 8.69 3.70 12.81
CA ALA A 111 7.48 4.26 12.19
C ALA A 111 6.25 3.97 13.06
N LEU A 112 5.42 5.00 13.26
CA LEU A 112 4.20 4.92 14.04
C LEU A 112 3.08 4.23 13.26
N THR A 113 2.10 3.66 13.97
CA THR A 113 0.93 3.01 13.36
C THR A 113 0.20 3.92 12.36
N GLY A 114 0.06 5.21 12.67
CA GLY A 114 -0.58 6.17 11.75
C GLY A 114 0.15 6.32 10.42
N GLN A 115 1.49 6.33 10.44
CA GLN A 115 2.31 6.40 9.21
C GLN A 115 2.14 5.15 8.35
N TRP A 116 2.03 3.97 8.98
CA TRP A 116 1.71 2.73 8.26
C TRP A 116 0.33 2.80 7.62
N MET A 117 -0.69 3.29 8.34
CA MET A 117 -2.05 3.42 7.81
C MET A 117 -2.11 4.38 6.61
N GLU A 118 -1.45 5.53 6.71
CA GLU A 118 -1.36 6.51 5.62
C GLU A 118 -0.67 5.92 4.39
N ALA A 119 0.51 5.32 4.57
CA ALA A 119 1.26 4.74 3.46
C ALA A 119 0.50 3.58 2.81
N LEU A 120 -0.09 2.67 3.59
CA LEU A 120 -0.83 1.53 3.06
C LEU A 120 -2.11 1.96 2.34
N SER A 121 -2.84 2.95 2.87
CA SER A 121 -4.01 3.52 2.20
C SER A 121 -3.64 4.12 0.85
N TRP A 122 -2.59 4.94 0.83
CA TRP A 122 -2.09 5.54 -0.41
C TRP A 122 -1.58 4.51 -1.43
N VAL A 123 -0.99 3.40 -0.97
CA VAL A 123 -0.60 2.28 -1.84
C VAL A 123 -1.83 1.61 -2.45
N LEU A 124 -2.88 1.38 -1.67
CA LEU A 124 -4.14 0.79 -2.15
C LEU A 124 -4.85 1.70 -3.14
N ASP A 125 -4.82 3.02 -2.93
CA ASP A 125 -5.38 3.99 -3.88
C ASP A 125 -4.75 3.89 -5.26
N GLN A 126 -3.47 3.49 -5.33
CA GLN A 126 -2.70 3.32 -6.56
C GLN A 126 -2.81 1.95 -7.20
N ARG A 127 -3.60 1.04 -6.61
CA ARG A 127 -3.74 -0.32 -7.12
C ARG A 127 -4.32 -0.30 -8.53
N GLN A 128 -3.65 -0.99 -9.44
CA GLN A 128 -4.11 -1.24 -10.80
C GLN A 128 -3.84 -2.69 -11.18
N ILE A 129 -4.59 -3.21 -12.15
CA ILE A 129 -4.43 -4.58 -12.64
C ILE A 129 -3.80 -4.53 -14.03
N CYS A 130 -2.77 -5.33 -14.27
CA CYS A 130 -2.18 -5.45 -15.60
C CYS A 130 -3.21 -6.02 -16.57
N PRO A 131 -3.53 -5.34 -17.69
CA PRO A 131 -4.50 -5.83 -18.66
C PRO A 131 -4.02 -7.08 -19.40
N SER A 132 -2.71 -7.36 -19.41
CA SER A 132 -2.13 -8.51 -20.11
C SER A 132 -2.06 -9.78 -19.25
N CYS A 133 -1.73 -9.68 -17.96
CA CYS A 133 -1.48 -10.86 -17.11
C CYS A 133 -2.33 -10.90 -15.83
N GLY A 134 -3.09 -9.85 -15.51
CA GLY A 134 -3.97 -9.81 -14.34
C GLY A 134 -3.28 -9.58 -12.99
N PHE A 135 -1.96 -9.41 -12.95
CA PHE A 135 -1.26 -9.09 -11.69
C PHE A 135 -1.51 -7.66 -11.23
N GLU A 136 -1.46 -7.46 -9.91
CA GLU A 136 -1.62 -6.16 -9.28
C GLU A 136 -0.32 -5.35 -9.33
N HIS A 137 -0.47 -4.05 -9.50
CA HIS A 137 0.60 -3.07 -9.48
C HIS A 137 0.22 -1.94 -8.55
N PHE A 138 1.19 -1.44 -7.80
CA PHE A 138 1.01 -0.38 -6.84
C PHE A 138 1.96 0.76 -7.18
N GLY A 139 1.43 1.78 -7.86
CA GLY A 139 2.18 2.98 -8.26
C GLY A 139 2.43 3.11 -9.76
N ALA A 140 3.16 4.17 -10.12
CA ALA A 140 3.31 4.66 -11.49
C ALA A 140 4.35 3.92 -12.34
N GLN A 141 4.59 2.63 -12.09
CA GLN A 141 5.46 1.84 -12.97
C GLN A 141 4.85 1.84 -14.38
N SER A 142 5.66 2.04 -15.42
CA SER A 142 5.18 1.99 -16.81
C SER A 142 4.94 0.56 -17.27
N ASN A 143 5.73 -0.38 -16.77
CA ASN A 143 5.74 -1.78 -17.19
C ASN A 143 5.33 -2.69 -16.04
N CYS A 144 4.68 -3.79 -16.40
CA CYS A 144 4.30 -4.83 -15.46
C CYS A 144 5.55 -5.54 -14.91
N TRP A 145 5.75 -5.54 -13.58
CA TRP A 145 6.81 -6.29 -12.90
C TRP A 145 6.84 -7.79 -13.20
N TYR A 146 5.72 -8.38 -13.64
CA TYR A 146 5.63 -9.81 -13.95
C TYR A 146 5.85 -10.12 -15.45
N CYS A 147 5.02 -9.56 -16.34
CA CYS A 147 5.07 -9.89 -17.78
C CYS A 147 5.81 -8.86 -18.65
N GLY A 148 6.25 -7.73 -18.08
CA GLY A 148 6.98 -6.68 -18.78
C GLY A 148 6.14 -5.79 -19.71
N GLN A 149 4.86 -6.11 -19.94
CA GLN A 149 3.97 -5.32 -20.80
C GLN A 149 3.69 -3.93 -20.21
N LEU A 150 3.45 -2.96 -21.09
CA LEU A 150 3.08 -1.60 -20.69
C LEU A 150 1.71 -1.61 -19.98
N LEU A 151 1.60 -0.96 -18.83
CA LEU A 151 0.36 -0.91 -18.05
C LEU A 151 -0.71 0.03 -18.65
N GLY A 152 -0.33 0.85 -19.64
CA GLY A 152 -1.23 1.76 -20.33
C GLY A 152 -1.55 3.03 -19.53
N THR A 153 -2.34 3.92 -20.14
CA THR A 153 -2.87 5.10 -19.45
C THR A 153 -4.09 4.73 -18.63
N SER A 154 -4.04 5.04 -17.34
CA SER A 154 -5.13 4.75 -16.41
C SER A 154 -5.92 6.01 -16.07
N VAL A 155 -7.21 5.85 -15.81
CA VAL A 155 -8.07 6.92 -15.30
C VAL A 155 -7.97 6.93 -13.77
N CYS A 156 -7.98 8.13 -13.18
CA CYS A 156 -8.02 8.34 -11.75
C CYS A 156 -9.26 9.14 -11.36
N ILE A 157 -9.68 8.93 -10.13
CA ILE A 157 -10.77 9.60 -9.45
C ILE A 157 -10.13 10.59 -8.47
N ARG A 158 -10.18 11.88 -8.79
CA ARG A 158 -9.68 12.95 -7.94
C ARG A 158 -10.77 13.51 -7.04
N SER A 159 -10.46 13.63 -5.77
CA SER A 159 -11.23 14.36 -4.76
C SER A 159 -10.39 15.52 -4.18
N ALA A 160 -10.91 16.23 -3.18
CA ALA A 160 -10.23 17.35 -2.56
C ALA A 160 -8.88 16.98 -1.90
N ASN A 161 -8.76 15.77 -1.36
CA ASN A 161 -7.58 15.30 -0.62
C ASN A 161 -7.09 13.91 -1.08
N GLY A 162 -7.47 13.46 -2.27
CA GLY A 162 -7.15 12.11 -2.73
C GLY A 162 -7.10 11.95 -4.24
N LEU A 163 -6.38 10.93 -4.67
CA LEU A 163 -6.34 10.45 -6.05
C LEU A 163 -6.36 8.92 -6.02
N VAL A 164 -7.49 8.34 -6.43
CA VAL A 164 -7.69 6.88 -6.44
C VAL A 164 -7.72 6.39 -7.88
N MET A 165 -6.99 5.34 -8.21
CA MET A 165 -7.07 4.73 -9.54
C MET A 165 -8.48 4.19 -9.79
N ALA A 166 -9.04 4.46 -10.96
CA ALA A 166 -10.27 3.84 -11.42
C ALA A 166 -9.99 2.39 -11.84
N CYS A 167 -9.69 1.54 -10.86
CA CYS A 167 -9.49 0.11 -11.03
C CYS A 167 -10.55 -0.63 -10.22
N ILE A 168 -11.05 -1.74 -10.73
CA ILE A 168 -12.05 -2.56 -10.03
C ILE A 168 -11.62 -2.87 -8.59
N ASP A 169 -12.58 -2.78 -7.68
CA ASP A 169 -12.45 -2.94 -6.23
C ASP A 169 -11.70 -1.83 -5.48
N ASN A 170 -11.14 -0.83 -6.18
CA ASN A 170 -10.64 0.35 -5.48
C ASN A 170 -11.81 1.17 -4.91
N GLU A 171 -11.55 1.84 -3.79
CA GLU A 171 -12.58 2.48 -2.98
C GLU A 171 -12.25 3.94 -2.70
N LEU A 172 -13.30 4.74 -2.49
CA LEU A 172 -13.15 6.08 -1.92
C LEU A 172 -13.57 6.04 -0.45
N HIS A 173 -12.78 6.67 0.40
CA HIS A 173 -12.98 6.72 1.84
C HIS A 173 -13.07 8.17 2.35
N PRO A 174 -13.55 8.42 3.59
CA PRO A 174 -13.70 9.77 4.13
C PRO A 174 -12.43 10.63 4.08
N HIS A 175 -11.25 10.04 4.30
CA HIS A 175 -9.97 10.74 4.28
C HIS A 175 -9.58 11.30 2.89
N HIS A 176 -10.19 10.81 1.81
CA HIS A 176 -10.05 11.40 0.48
C HIS A 176 -10.76 12.75 0.34
N PHE A 177 -11.69 13.07 1.25
CA PHE A 177 -12.46 14.31 1.23
C PHE A 177 -12.09 15.25 2.37
N ASN A 178 -11.55 14.73 3.47
CA ASN A 178 -11.14 15.51 4.63
C ASN A 178 -9.75 15.08 5.11
N ARG A 179 -8.75 15.96 4.99
CA ARG A 179 -7.37 15.70 5.44
C ARG A 179 -7.24 15.51 6.96
N LEU A 180 -8.22 15.96 7.74
CA LEU A 180 -8.23 15.77 9.19
C LEU A 180 -8.73 14.38 9.60
N GLU A 181 -9.32 13.61 8.68
CA GLU A 181 -9.71 12.23 8.92
C GLU A 181 -8.51 11.32 8.71
N ALA A 182 -8.21 10.48 9.71
CA ALA A 182 -7.24 9.40 9.55
C ALA A 182 -7.75 8.36 8.53
N PRO A 183 -6.85 7.65 7.84
CA PRO A 183 -7.25 6.58 6.94
C PRO A 183 -8.14 5.54 7.63
N ARG A 184 -9.32 5.28 7.08
CA ARG A 184 -10.28 4.26 7.53
C ARG A 184 -10.77 3.47 6.34
N LEU A 185 -10.34 2.21 6.25
CA LEU A 185 -10.59 1.34 5.10
C LEU A 185 -11.83 0.45 5.25
N ASP A 186 -12.41 0.39 6.44
CA ASP A 186 -13.58 -0.45 6.77
C ASP A 186 -14.93 0.19 6.43
N GLN A 187 -14.93 1.48 6.08
CA GLN A 187 -16.14 2.28 5.80
C GLN A 187 -15.98 3.04 4.47
N PRO A 188 -15.97 2.34 3.32
CA PRO A 188 -15.91 2.97 2.02
C PRO A 188 -17.19 3.75 1.69
N LEU A 189 -17.02 4.93 1.09
CA LEU A 189 -18.10 5.75 0.56
C LEU A 189 -18.47 5.33 -0.87
N ALA A 190 -17.49 4.86 -1.64
CA ALA A 190 -17.68 4.42 -3.02
C ALA A 190 -16.77 3.24 -3.36
N ARG A 191 -17.15 2.44 -4.35
CA ARG A 191 -16.30 1.38 -4.92
C ARG A 191 -16.40 1.36 -6.43
N VAL A 192 -15.26 1.20 -7.09
CA VAL A 192 -15.18 0.99 -8.54
C VAL A 192 -15.60 -0.44 -8.85
N VAL A 193 -16.56 -0.59 -9.76
CA VAL A 193 -17.15 -1.87 -10.16
C VAL A 193 -17.13 -2.01 -11.68
N ALA A 194 -16.95 -3.23 -12.17
CA ALA A 194 -17.20 -3.55 -13.58
C ALA A 194 -18.69 -3.52 -13.90
N HIS A 195 -19.04 -3.13 -15.12
CA HIS A 195 -20.41 -3.24 -15.61
C HIS A 195 -20.81 -4.73 -15.75
N PRO A 196 -22.03 -5.14 -15.32
CA PRO A 196 -22.40 -6.56 -15.24
C PRO A 196 -22.34 -7.32 -16.57
N SER A 197 -22.63 -6.64 -17.68
CA SER A 197 -22.65 -7.23 -19.02
C SER A 197 -21.41 -6.93 -19.86
N ASP A 198 -20.57 -5.97 -19.44
CA ASP A 198 -19.38 -5.55 -20.17
C ASP A 198 -18.26 -5.18 -19.18
N PRO A 199 -17.40 -6.12 -18.80
CA PRO A 199 -16.36 -5.89 -17.80
C PRO A 199 -15.32 -4.82 -18.18
N SER A 200 -15.27 -4.38 -19.44
CA SER A 200 -14.39 -3.30 -19.89
C SER A 200 -14.88 -1.92 -19.45
N LEU A 201 -16.15 -1.78 -19.12
CA LEU A 201 -16.76 -0.54 -18.65
C LEU A 201 -16.74 -0.48 -17.13
N LEU A 202 -16.25 0.64 -16.60
CA LEU A 202 -16.19 0.87 -15.16
C LEU A 202 -17.30 1.82 -14.70
N GLY A 203 -17.85 1.51 -13.53
CA GLY A 203 -18.77 2.37 -12.80
C GLY A 203 -18.29 2.64 -11.38
N LEU A 204 -18.79 3.72 -10.78
CA LEU A 204 -18.58 4.03 -9.37
C LEU A 204 -19.88 3.79 -8.61
N ARG A 205 -19.87 2.78 -7.74
CA ARG A 205 -21.02 2.41 -6.91
C ARG A 205 -21.06 3.26 -5.66
N ASN A 206 -22.24 3.78 -5.35
CA ASN A 206 -22.55 4.47 -4.11
C ASN A 206 -22.71 3.47 -2.96
N LEU A 207 -21.77 3.51 -2.02
CA LEU A 207 -21.79 2.71 -0.79
C LEU A 207 -22.22 3.53 0.43
N SER A 208 -22.43 4.84 0.27
CA SER A 208 -22.93 5.69 1.34
C SER A 208 -24.46 5.64 1.46
N ASP A 209 -24.96 6.25 2.51
CA ASP A 209 -26.38 6.42 2.82
C ASP A 209 -27.01 7.67 2.18
N GLN A 210 -26.21 8.47 1.47
CA GLN A 210 -26.63 9.74 0.86
C GLN A 210 -26.60 9.68 -0.67
N PRO A 211 -27.58 10.30 -1.36
CA PRO A 211 -27.55 10.38 -2.82
C PRO A 211 -26.44 11.33 -3.31
N TRP A 212 -25.89 11.03 -4.49
CA TRP A 212 -24.95 11.92 -5.18
C TRP A 212 -25.60 12.54 -6.42
N ARG A 213 -24.97 13.57 -6.98
CA ARG A 213 -25.38 14.18 -8.25
C ARG A 213 -24.28 14.00 -9.28
N ALA A 214 -24.54 13.16 -10.28
CA ALA A 214 -23.65 12.95 -11.41
C ALA A 214 -24.02 13.89 -12.56
N THR A 215 -23.02 14.58 -13.11
CA THR A 215 -23.12 15.41 -14.30
C THR A 215 -22.35 14.75 -15.43
N THR A 216 -23.05 14.49 -16.53
CA THR A 216 -22.44 13.88 -17.74
C THR A 216 -21.71 14.92 -18.58
N ALA A 217 -20.88 14.48 -19.54
CA ALA A 217 -20.22 15.38 -20.50
C ALA A 217 -21.19 16.24 -21.31
N GLY A 218 -22.43 15.77 -21.54
CA GLY A 218 -23.50 16.54 -22.19
C GLY A 218 -24.25 17.51 -21.27
N GLY A 219 -23.81 17.68 -20.01
CA GLY A 219 -24.45 18.56 -19.03
C GLY A 219 -25.69 18.00 -18.34
N GLN A 220 -26.19 16.81 -18.75
CA GLN A 220 -27.32 16.17 -18.10
C GLN A 220 -26.94 15.74 -16.68
N GLN A 221 -27.79 16.06 -15.71
CA GLN A 221 -27.63 15.69 -14.31
C GLN A 221 -28.59 14.57 -13.92
N HIS A 222 -28.12 13.64 -13.10
CA HIS A 222 -28.95 12.59 -12.51
C HIS A 222 -28.48 12.26 -11.08
N ALA A 223 -29.42 11.80 -10.26
CA ALA A 223 -29.12 11.36 -8.91
C ALA A 223 -28.60 9.92 -8.90
N VAL A 224 -27.51 9.69 -8.15
CA VAL A 224 -26.97 8.35 -7.89
C VAL A 224 -27.37 7.96 -6.46
N GLN A 225 -28.47 7.22 -6.35
CA GLN A 225 -29.00 6.79 -5.05
C GLN A 225 -28.06 5.80 -4.35
N PRO A 226 -28.14 5.66 -3.01
CA PRO A 226 -27.46 4.59 -2.27
C PRO A 226 -27.60 3.22 -2.94
N GLY A 227 -26.48 2.51 -3.08
CA GLY A 227 -26.40 1.21 -3.74
C GLY A 227 -26.43 1.23 -5.27
N LYS A 228 -26.68 2.38 -5.91
CA LYS A 228 -26.66 2.55 -7.37
C LYS A 228 -25.26 2.94 -7.88
N THR A 229 -25.06 2.81 -9.19
CA THR A 229 -23.77 3.00 -9.85
C THR A 229 -23.88 4.09 -10.92
N CYS A 230 -22.89 4.98 -11.03
CA CYS A 230 -22.73 5.85 -12.18
C CYS A 230 -21.64 5.33 -13.12
N ASN A 231 -21.84 5.48 -14.44
CA ASN A 231 -20.85 5.10 -15.45
C ASN A 231 -19.71 6.13 -15.48
N LEU A 232 -18.47 5.68 -15.25
CA LEU A 232 -17.31 6.57 -15.25
C LEU A 232 -17.02 7.14 -16.64
N ALA A 233 -17.22 6.39 -17.72
CA ALA A 233 -16.92 6.87 -19.07
C ALA A 233 -17.79 8.07 -19.52
N ALA A 234 -18.99 8.20 -18.96
CA ALA A 234 -19.90 9.30 -19.26
C ALA A 234 -19.81 10.46 -18.25
N LEU A 235 -19.06 10.27 -17.15
CA LEU A 235 -19.02 11.18 -16.02
C LEU A 235 -18.07 12.35 -16.27
N HIS A 236 -18.58 13.58 -16.15
CA HIS A 236 -17.75 14.77 -16.16
C HIS A 236 -17.41 15.26 -14.75
N GLN A 237 -18.42 15.30 -13.87
CA GLN A 237 -18.27 15.68 -12.47
C GLN A 237 -19.30 14.93 -11.62
N LEU A 238 -18.90 14.55 -10.42
CA LEU A 238 -19.77 13.95 -9.41
C LEU A 238 -19.73 14.79 -8.14
N ASP A 239 -20.86 15.34 -7.73
CA ASP A 239 -20.98 16.04 -6.45
C ASP A 239 -21.51 15.07 -5.39
N THR A 240 -20.73 14.90 -4.32
CA THR A 240 -21.11 14.14 -3.13
C THR A 240 -21.28 15.08 -1.93
N PRO A 241 -21.96 14.65 -0.85
CA PRO A 241 -22.02 15.45 0.39
C PRO A 241 -20.65 15.80 0.99
N TRP A 242 -19.61 15.01 0.70
CA TRP A 242 -18.24 15.21 1.21
C TRP A 242 -17.39 16.09 0.28
N GLY A 243 -17.85 16.32 -0.95
CA GLY A 243 -17.12 17.13 -1.94
C GLY A 243 -17.29 16.64 -3.37
N ALA A 244 -16.77 17.43 -4.29
CA ALA A 244 -16.76 17.09 -5.71
C ALA A 244 -15.67 16.06 -6.02
N VAL A 245 -15.98 15.21 -7.00
CA VAL A 245 -15.10 14.20 -7.56
C VAL A 245 -15.03 14.40 -9.07
N ARG A 246 -13.83 14.27 -9.64
CA ARG A 246 -13.56 14.41 -11.07
C ARG A 246 -12.71 13.25 -11.58
N LEU A 247 -12.85 12.96 -12.86
CA LEU A 247 -11.98 12.01 -13.54
C LEU A 247 -10.81 12.72 -14.20
N GLU A 248 -9.63 12.17 -14.04
CA GLU A 248 -8.38 12.64 -14.64
C GLU A 248 -7.65 11.46 -15.27
N HIS A 249 -6.86 11.72 -16.30
CA HIS A 249 -5.92 10.71 -16.80
C HIS A 249 -4.64 10.78 -15.97
N ALA A 250 -4.20 9.66 -15.42
CA ALA A 250 -2.89 9.57 -14.78
C ALA A 250 -1.82 9.88 -15.83
N SER A 251 -1.17 11.04 -15.70
CA SER A 251 0.16 11.25 -16.27
C SER A 251 1.15 10.41 -15.48
N SER A 252 2.19 9.89 -16.11
CA SER A 252 3.24 9.05 -15.49
C SER A 252 4.07 9.76 -14.41
N ALA A 253 3.68 10.95 -13.98
CA ALA A 253 4.35 11.72 -12.93
C ALA A 253 3.67 11.46 -11.57
N GLN A 254 4.47 11.00 -10.60
CA GLN A 254 4.02 10.64 -9.25
C GLN A 254 3.37 11.83 -8.52
N PRO A 255 2.21 11.65 -7.86
CA PRO A 255 1.86 12.47 -6.71
C PRO A 255 2.66 11.99 -5.50
N SER A 256 3.56 12.84 -5.00
CA SER A 256 4.25 12.62 -3.73
C SER A 256 3.24 12.67 -2.57
N PRO A 257 3.35 11.80 -1.55
CA PRO A 257 2.60 11.99 -0.31
C PRO A 257 3.12 13.26 0.39
N GLY A 258 2.34 14.34 0.33
CA GLY A 258 2.61 15.58 1.06
C GLY A 258 3.76 16.42 0.47
N SER A 259 3.39 17.47 -0.27
CA SER A 259 4.06 18.77 -0.13
C SER A 259 3.13 19.70 0.64
#